data_AF-A0A182SKC0-F1
#
_entry.id   AF-A0A182SKC0-F1
#
_cell.length_a   1.000
_cell.length_b   1.000
_cell.length_c   1.000
_cell.angle_alpha   90.00
_cell.angle_beta   90.00
_cell.angle_gamma   90.00
#
_symmetry.space_group_name_H-M   'P 1'
#
loop_
_entity.id
_entity.type
_entity.pdbx_description
1 polymer ?
#
loop_
_entity_poly.entity_id
_entity_poly.type
_entity_poly.pdbx_seq_one_letter_code
_entity_poly.pdbx_strand_id
1 'polypeptide(L)'
;MRPILLTATCALALFLIDPGDGLLRVILDFDRWEVNNGSAFFNMEKFRVRKFNRTISVMNGTGVLLVDLDNRYSYGVHFARSAQGNNQFNAYPMKLAAKPFCDFINVYYREYQHLFLKNTNLPFVPPEGLCPFPNGTYWAKDLHLDSSVIPVVVPEGLWRCTTDLVDTHSDGLMKVIIDFNHWDLINGTDILSMESVRVRKYNRTMSVLNGTITFLVDLDNTYEYGFNFARSAQGNNQYHAYPMKIASKPICDFLATYYREFQEQFLKFSNLPHVPEEGLCPFPKGKYWVKDAYVDSSLIPIVIPEGYWKASPELRIVKTGELVATGSFYVKLTKELV
;
A
#
# COMPACT_ATOMS: atom_id res chain seq x y z
N MET A 1 28.94 57.84 15.61
CA MET A 1 27.64 57.51 16.23
C MET A 1 26.82 56.70 15.23
N ARG A 2 26.24 55.56 15.66
CA ARG A 2 25.48 54.56 14.85
C ARG A 2 26.32 53.83 13.79
N PRO A 3 27.04 52.73 14.15
CA PRO A 3 26.61 51.44 13.59
C PRO A 3 26.91 50.17 14.45
N ILE A 4 27.53 50.28 15.63
CA ILE A 4 28.02 49.09 16.35
C ILE A 4 26.92 48.38 17.17
N LEU A 5 25.91 49.12 17.64
CA LEU A 5 24.86 48.54 18.48
C LEU A 5 23.88 47.65 17.71
N LEU A 6 23.64 47.95 16.41
CA LEU A 6 22.74 47.19 15.54
C LEU A 6 23.39 45.90 15.01
N THR A 7 24.71 45.91 14.78
CA THR A 7 25.45 44.69 14.43
C THR A 7 25.57 43.74 15.61
N ALA A 8 25.71 44.27 16.84
CA ALA A 8 25.76 43.46 18.05
C ALA A 8 24.41 42.80 18.38
N THR A 9 23.28 43.50 18.18
CA THR A 9 21.94 42.92 18.37
C THR A 9 21.54 41.95 17.27
N CYS A 10 21.92 42.18 16.01
CA CYS A 10 21.74 41.17 14.95
C CYS A 10 22.61 39.93 15.17
N ALA A 11 23.86 40.09 15.64
CA ALA A 11 24.72 38.94 15.95
C ALA A 11 24.17 38.14 17.14
N LEU A 12 23.71 38.80 18.22
CA LEU A 12 23.05 38.13 19.36
C LEU A 12 21.71 37.48 18.98
N ALA A 13 20.94 38.09 18.07
CA ALA A 13 19.72 37.47 17.55
C ALA A 13 20.02 36.25 16.66
N LEU A 14 21.13 36.27 15.90
CA LEU A 14 21.60 35.11 15.12
C LEU A 14 22.19 34.00 16.00
N PHE A 15 22.76 34.33 17.17
CA PHE A 15 23.20 33.33 18.17
C PHE A 15 22.06 32.75 19.01
N LEU A 16 20.89 33.41 19.07
CA LEU A 16 19.67 32.88 19.70
C LEU A 16 18.77 32.12 18.71
N ILE A 17 19.09 32.17 17.42
CA ILE A 17 18.59 31.18 16.45
C ILE A 17 19.59 30.03 16.49
N ASP A 18 19.53 29.28 17.60
CA ASP A 18 20.03 27.92 17.64
C ASP A 18 19.39 27.19 16.44
N PRO A 19 20.16 26.71 15.45
CA PRO A 19 19.62 25.85 14.42
C PRO A 19 19.16 24.60 15.16
N GLY A 20 17.85 24.55 15.41
CA GLY A 20 17.27 23.72 16.42
C GLY A 20 17.93 22.35 16.54
N ASP A 21 18.41 22.07 17.74
CA ASP A 21 18.60 20.71 18.25
C ASP A 21 17.24 20.00 18.43
N GLY A 22 16.24 20.35 17.60
CA GLY A 22 15.05 19.58 17.32
C GLY A 22 15.42 18.47 16.35
N LEU A 23 16.39 17.63 16.73
CA LEU A 23 16.54 16.32 16.13
C LEU A 23 15.23 15.58 16.43
N LEU A 24 14.30 15.56 15.46
CA LEU A 24 13.08 14.77 15.54
C LEU A 24 13.52 13.31 15.77
N ARG A 25 13.53 12.91 17.02
CA ARG A 25 13.95 11.58 17.44
C ARG A 25 12.73 10.69 17.36
N VAL A 26 12.67 9.87 16.32
CA VAL A 26 11.67 8.80 16.27
C VAL A 26 11.98 7.83 17.40
N ILE A 27 11.01 7.59 18.28
CA ILE A 27 11.09 6.59 19.33
C ILE A 27 10.07 5.52 18.99
N LEU A 28 10.55 4.30 18.76
CA LEU A 28 9.69 3.13 18.60
C LEU A 28 9.59 2.42 19.95
N ASP A 29 8.37 2.31 20.48
CA ASP A 29 8.09 1.53 21.68
C ASP A 29 7.07 0.43 21.37
N PHE A 30 7.34 -0.78 21.86
CA PHE A 30 6.42 -1.90 21.70
C PHE A 30 5.41 -1.92 22.84
N ASP A 31 4.12 -1.90 22.49
CA ASP A 31 3.04 -1.97 23.47
C ASP A 31 2.62 -3.44 23.71
N ARG A 32 2.18 -4.12 22.64
CA ARG A 32 1.60 -5.47 22.74
C ARG A 32 1.90 -6.32 21.51
N TRP A 33 1.97 -7.63 21.73
CA TRP A 33 2.02 -8.66 20.69
C TRP A 33 0.88 -9.66 20.90
N GLU A 34 0.18 -10.01 19.82
CA GLU A 34 -0.92 -10.98 19.83
C GLU A 34 -0.83 -11.88 18.60
N VAL A 35 -1.22 -13.15 18.75
CA VAL A 35 -1.31 -14.12 17.67
C VAL A 35 -2.77 -14.44 17.45
N ASN A 36 -3.24 -14.22 16.22
CA ASN A 36 -4.58 -14.63 15.79
C ASN A 36 -4.42 -15.82 14.86
N ASN A 37 -5.03 -16.96 15.21
CA ASN A 37 -5.12 -18.15 14.36
C ASN A 37 -3.78 -18.61 13.72
N GLY A 38 -2.79 -18.97 14.56
CA GLY A 38 -1.44 -19.35 14.09
C GLY A 38 -0.80 -20.54 14.82
N SER A 39 -1.52 -21.20 15.72
CA SER A 39 -0.99 -22.29 16.56
C SER A 39 -0.52 -23.51 15.79
N ALA A 40 -1.02 -23.71 14.56
CA ALA A 40 -0.57 -24.78 13.66
C ALA A 40 0.82 -24.51 13.04
N PHE A 41 1.24 -23.25 12.98
CA PHE A 41 2.47 -22.83 12.30
C PHE A 41 3.53 -22.37 13.29
N PHE A 42 3.14 -21.67 14.35
CA PHE A 42 4.06 -21.13 15.33
C PHE A 42 3.50 -21.19 16.75
N ASN A 43 4.34 -21.60 17.70
CA ASN A 43 4.07 -21.47 19.12
C ASN A 43 4.85 -20.28 19.67
N MET A 44 4.14 -19.24 20.10
CA MET A 44 4.71 -18.01 20.66
C MET A 44 4.32 -17.81 22.13
N GLU A 45 3.96 -18.88 22.85
CA GLU A 45 3.48 -18.79 24.23
C GLU A 45 4.49 -18.14 25.19
N LYS A 46 5.79 -18.28 24.89
CA LYS A 46 6.88 -17.72 25.71
C LYS A 46 7.37 -16.36 25.20
N PHE A 47 6.75 -15.80 24.17
CA PHE A 47 7.12 -14.51 23.60
C PHE A 47 6.32 -13.37 24.24
N ARG A 48 7.00 -12.36 24.77
CA ARG A 48 6.35 -11.22 25.45
C ARG A 48 7.03 -9.90 25.10
N VAL A 49 6.24 -8.85 25.17
CA VAL A 49 6.74 -7.47 25.19
C VAL A 49 6.94 -7.09 26.66
N ARG A 50 8.12 -6.55 27.01
CA ARG A 50 8.44 -6.12 28.37
C ARG A 50 9.14 -4.76 28.35
N LYS A 51 8.96 -3.98 29.42
CA LYS A 51 9.74 -2.75 29.61
C LYS A 51 11.20 -3.10 29.92
N PHE A 52 12.13 -2.51 29.16
CA PHE A 52 13.57 -2.63 29.40
C PHE A 52 14.08 -1.46 30.24
N ASN A 53 13.65 -0.25 29.91
CA ASN A 53 13.92 0.96 30.70
C ASN A 53 12.68 1.88 30.72
N ARG A 54 12.81 3.11 31.22
CA ARG A 54 11.69 4.07 31.32
C ARG A 54 11.07 4.47 29.97
N THR A 55 11.77 4.28 28.86
CA THR A 55 11.41 4.82 27.53
C THR A 55 11.42 3.77 26.41
N ILE A 56 11.81 2.53 26.70
CA ILE A 56 11.99 1.47 25.71
C ILE A 56 11.42 0.17 26.26
N SER A 57 10.50 -0.41 25.51
CA SER A 57 10.06 -1.79 25.63
C SER A 57 10.71 -2.64 24.54
N VAL A 58 10.99 -3.88 24.90
CA VAL A 58 11.69 -4.84 24.05
C VAL A 58 10.87 -6.12 23.91
N MET A 59 11.02 -6.77 22.78
CA MET A 59 10.52 -8.11 22.58
C MET A 59 11.52 -9.11 23.18
N ASN A 60 11.04 -9.97 24.06
CA ASN A 60 11.85 -11.03 24.65
C ASN A 60 11.04 -12.33 24.74
N GLY A 61 11.66 -13.42 24.31
CA GLY A 61 11.13 -14.75 24.50
C GLY A 61 11.55 -15.71 23.41
N THR A 62 10.87 -16.84 23.39
CA THR A 62 11.15 -17.93 22.45
C THR A 62 9.88 -18.28 21.70
N GLY A 63 9.99 -18.33 20.37
CA GLY A 63 9.01 -18.86 19.46
C GLY A 63 9.48 -20.19 18.87
N VAL A 64 8.56 -21.11 18.63
CA VAL A 64 8.84 -22.34 17.89
C VAL A 64 8.09 -22.28 16.58
N LEU A 65 8.81 -22.27 15.48
CA LEU A 65 8.26 -22.46 14.14
C LEU A 65 8.12 -23.97 13.91
N LEU A 66 6.91 -24.43 13.62
CA LEU A 66 6.56 -25.86 13.58
C LEU A 66 6.76 -26.48 12.19
N VAL A 67 6.78 -25.67 11.13
CA VAL A 67 6.88 -26.13 9.74
C VAL A 67 7.95 -25.36 8.99
N ASP A 68 8.59 -26.01 8.02
CA ASP A 68 9.53 -25.35 7.11
C ASP A 68 8.74 -24.41 6.20
N LEU A 69 9.17 -23.15 6.09
CA LEU A 69 8.48 -22.16 5.27
C LEU A 69 9.18 -22.05 3.91
N ASP A 70 8.54 -22.58 2.87
CA ASP A 70 8.94 -22.43 1.48
C ASP A 70 7.95 -21.55 0.71
N ASN A 71 8.06 -21.53 -0.63
CA ASN A 71 7.18 -20.75 -1.49
C ASN A 71 5.73 -21.27 -1.57
N ARG A 72 5.36 -22.33 -0.84
CA ARG A 72 3.96 -22.67 -0.54
C ARG A 72 3.32 -21.64 0.37
N TYR A 73 4.11 -20.92 1.17
CA TYR A 73 3.55 -19.91 2.05
C TYR A 73 3.67 -18.54 1.39
N SER A 74 2.66 -17.69 1.56
CA SER A 74 2.73 -16.28 1.22
C SER A 74 2.82 -15.46 2.50
N TYR A 75 3.72 -14.49 2.53
CA TYR A 75 3.93 -13.63 3.69
C TYR A 75 3.87 -12.17 3.32
N GLY A 76 3.16 -11.38 4.13
CA GLY A 76 2.98 -9.94 3.92
C GLY A 76 2.93 -9.17 5.24
N VAL A 77 3.19 -7.86 5.16
CA VAL A 77 3.17 -6.98 6.34
C VAL A 77 2.36 -5.72 6.04
N HIS A 78 1.42 -5.40 6.93
CA HIS A 78 0.52 -4.26 6.81
C HIS A 78 0.60 -3.37 8.05
N PHE A 79 0.47 -2.06 7.84
CA PHE A 79 0.49 -1.08 8.91
C PHE A 79 -0.85 -0.37 9.02
N ALA A 80 -1.31 -0.13 10.25
CA ALA A 80 -2.47 0.70 10.54
C ALA A 80 -2.12 1.66 11.69
N ARG A 81 -2.67 2.87 11.64
CA ARG A 81 -2.39 3.93 12.62
C ARG A 81 -3.65 4.36 13.34
N SER A 82 -3.55 4.50 14.66
CA SER A 82 -4.49 5.22 15.50
C SER A 82 -3.87 6.54 15.93
N ALA A 83 -4.38 7.65 15.38
CA ALA A 83 -3.86 8.99 15.67
C ALA A 83 -4.16 9.45 17.11
N GLN A 84 -5.27 8.97 17.69
CA GLN A 84 -5.74 9.36 19.04
C GLN A 84 -5.38 8.33 20.11
N GLY A 85 -4.76 7.20 19.75
CA GLY A 85 -4.44 6.12 20.70
C GLY A 85 -5.66 5.42 21.31
N ASN A 86 -6.85 5.60 20.74
CA ASN A 86 -8.11 5.05 21.24
C ASN A 86 -8.42 3.64 20.69
N ASN A 87 -7.38 2.89 20.27
CA ASN A 87 -7.48 1.59 19.60
C ASN A 87 -8.36 1.56 18.33
N GLN A 88 -8.72 2.70 17.75
CA GLN A 88 -9.32 2.79 16.43
C GLN A 88 -8.22 2.94 15.38
N PHE A 89 -7.94 1.87 14.65
CA PHE A 89 -6.86 1.82 13.68
C PHE A 89 -7.38 2.02 12.25
N ASN A 90 -6.80 3.00 11.55
CA ASN A 90 -7.01 3.20 10.11
C ASN A 90 -5.83 2.61 9.33
N ALA A 91 -6.10 1.90 8.24
CA ALA A 91 -5.06 1.36 7.37
C ALA A 91 -4.14 2.48 6.86
N TYR A 92 -2.84 2.23 6.88
CA TYR A 92 -1.82 3.18 6.44
C TYR A 92 -1.17 2.65 5.15
N PRO A 93 -0.82 3.51 4.17
CA PRO A 93 -0.35 3.08 2.85
C PRO A 93 1.03 2.39 2.84
N MET A 94 1.78 2.44 3.95
CA MET A 94 3.02 1.68 4.11
C MET A 94 2.69 0.18 4.25
N LYS A 95 3.32 -0.66 3.43
CA LYS A 95 3.19 -2.12 3.47
C LYS A 95 4.40 -2.81 2.86
N LEU A 96 4.69 -4.03 3.31
CA LEU A 96 5.51 -4.98 2.56
C LEU A 96 4.54 -5.91 1.84
N ALA A 97 4.56 -5.86 0.51
CA ALA A 97 3.60 -6.60 -0.30
C ALA A 97 3.71 -8.11 -0.02
N ALA A 98 2.56 -8.80 0.00
CA ALA A 98 2.54 -10.24 0.14
C ALA A 98 3.30 -10.89 -1.02
N LYS A 99 4.25 -11.77 -0.70
CA LYS A 99 5.06 -12.53 -1.66
C LYS A 99 5.16 -13.97 -1.19
N PRO A 100 5.46 -14.93 -2.09
CA PRO A 100 5.92 -16.24 -1.68
C PRO A 100 7.05 -16.10 -0.63
N PHE A 101 7.04 -16.96 0.39
CA PHE A 101 7.81 -16.74 1.62
C PHE A 101 9.29 -16.55 1.34
N CYS A 102 9.88 -17.36 0.46
CA CYS A 102 11.29 -17.24 0.14
C CYS A 102 11.60 -15.96 -0.64
N ASP A 103 10.72 -15.53 -1.53
CA ASP A 103 10.85 -14.24 -2.23
C ASP A 103 10.75 -13.08 -1.24
N PHE A 104 9.84 -13.16 -0.27
CA PHE A 104 9.71 -12.18 0.81
C PHE A 104 11.00 -12.06 1.60
N ILE A 105 11.58 -13.19 2.02
CA ILE A 105 12.82 -13.22 2.81
C ILE A 105 13.99 -12.64 2.00
N ASN A 106 14.12 -13.04 0.74
CA ASN A 106 15.24 -12.63 -0.12
C ASN A 106 15.19 -11.15 -0.50
N VAL A 107 13.99 -10.58 -0.66
CA VAL A 107 13.78 -9.18 -1.04
C VAL A 107 13.75 -8.26 0.18
N TYR A 108 12.89 -8.56 1.16
CA TYR A 108 12.65 -7.66 2.29
C TYR A 108 13.52 -8.00 3.49
N TYR A 109 13.48 -9.24 4.00
CA TYR A 109 14.23 -9.58 5.22
C TYR A 109 15.74 -9.41 5.03
N ARG A 110 16.29 -9.80 3.88
CA ARG A 110 17.73 -9.68 3.56
C ARG A 110 18.28 -8.26 3.73
N GLU A 111 17.49 -7.25 3.35
CA GLU A 111 17.87 -5.83 3.48
C GLU A 111 17.94 -5.40 4.95
N TYR A 112 16.97 -5.85 5.76
CA TYR A 112 16.79 -5.44 7.15
C TYR A 112 17.31 -6.44 8.19
N GLN A 113 17.93 -7.56 7.78
CA GLN A 113 18.36 -8.63 8.68
C GLN A 113 19.32 -8.15 9.77
N HIS A 114 20.12 -7.11 9.48
CA HIS A 114 21.03 -6.48 10.43
C HIS A 114 20.33 -5.94 11.69
N LEU A 115 19.04 -5.59 11.61
CA LEU A 115 18.24 -5.14 12.75
C LEU A 115 17.93 -6.29 13.73
N PHE A 116 17.91 -7.53 13.26
CA PHE A 116 17.45 -8.68 14.03
C PHE A 116 18.58 -9.59 14.48
N LEU A 117 19.65 -9.74 13.70
CA LEU A 117 20.71 -10.73 13.92
C LEU A 117 21.47 -10.53 15.24
N LYS A 118 21.54 -9.30 15.77
CA LYS A 118 22.20 -9.01 17.04
C LYS A 118 21.43 -9.56 18.25
N ASN A 119 20.11 -9.57 18.15
CA ASN A 119 19.20 -9.83 19.26
C ASN A 119 18.33 -11.08 19.05
N THR A 120 18.54 -11.82 17.96
CA THR A 120 17.83 -13.06 17.65
C THR A 120 18.78 -14.13 17.11
N ASN A 121 18.33 -15.37 17.04
CA ASN A 121 18.99 -16.44 16.28
C ASN A 121 18.29 -16.73 14.94
N LEU A 122 17.63 -15.71 14.34
CA LEU A 122 17.11 -15.86 13.00
C LEU A 122 18.27 -16.17 12.02
N PRO A 123 18.03 -17.01 11.01
CA PRO A 123 19.09 -17.42 10.09
C PRO A 123 19.54 -16.23 9.24
N PHE A 124 20.85 -16.14 9.04
CA PHE A 124 21.44 -15.18 8.11
C PHE A 124 21.05 -15.55 6.68
N VAL A 125 20.64 -14.55 5.89
CA VAL A 125 20.21 -14.75 4.50
C VAL A 125 21.29 -14.20 3.58
N PRO A 126 22.04 -15.08 2.90
CA PRO A 126 23.11 -14.67 2.00
C PRO A 126 22.56 -14.22 0.62
N PRO A 127 23.39 -13.66 -0.28
CA PRO A 127 22.95 -13.19 -1.59
C PRO A 127 22.30 -14.26 -2.48
N GLU A 128 22.74 -15.51 -2.35
CA GLU A 128 22.15 -16.69 -3.00
C GLU A 128 20.74 -17.04 -2.48
N GLY A 129 20.33 -16.42 -1.38
CA GLY A 129 19.03 -16.60 -0.75
C GLY A 129 18.97 -17.74 0.26
N LEU A 130 17.89 -17.78 1.02
CA LEU A 130 17.62 -18.84 2.00
C LEU A 130 16.22 -19.41 1.78
N CYS A 131 16.14 -20.65 1.31
CA CYS A 131 14.88 -21.35 1.08
C CYS A 131 15.14 -22.88 1.07
N PRO A 132 14.31 -23.70 1.75
CA PRO A 132 13.24 -23.31 2.67
C PRO A 132 13.79 -22.63 3.93
N PHE A 133 12.99 -21.78 4.55
CA PHE A 133 13.31 -21.24 5.87
C PHE A 133 13.06 -22.32 6.92
N PRO A 134 14.09 -22.71 7.69
CA PRO A 134 14.01 -23.92 8.49
C PRO A 134 13.03 -23.76 9.65
N ASN A 135 12.27 -24.81 9.94
CA ASN A 135 11.54 -24.93 11.18
C ASN A 135 12.50 -25.01 12.37
N GLY A 136 11.99 -24.74 13.57
CA GLY A 136 12.79 -24.83 14.77
C GLY A 136 12.51 -23.73 15.79
N THR A 137 13.42 -23.62 16.76
CA THR A 137 13.26 -22.75 17.91
C THR A 137 14.04 -21.45 17.72
N TYR A 138 13.30 -20.35 17.65
CA TYR A 138 13.83 -19.01 17.48
C TYR A 138 13.63 -18.18 18.75
N TRP A 139 14.67 -17.52 19.22
CA TRP A 139 14.62 -16.65 20.38
C TRP A 139 14.88 -15.20 19.97
N ALA A 140 14.26 -14.29 20.72
CA ALA A 140 14.59 -12.88 20.73
C ALA A 140 14.99 -12.49 22.16
N LYS A 141 16.17 -11.87 22.30
CA LYS A 141 16.69 -11.36 23.58
C LYS A 141 16.78 -9.86 23.51
N ASP A 142 15.84 -9.21 24.19
CA ASP A 142 15.76 -7.76 24.30
C ASP A 142 15.85 -7.07 22.93
N LEU A 143 15.09 -7.62 21.98
CA LEU A 143 15.00 -7.11 20.64
C LEU A 143 14.31 -5.75 20.68
N HIS A 144 15.08 -4.74 20.30
CA HIS A 144 14.62 -3.39 20.00
C HIS A 144 14.94 -3.14 18.52
N LEU A 145 14.03 -2.47 17.82
CA LEU A 145 14.32 -2.03 16.46
C LEU A 145 14.91 -0.63 16.53
N ASP A 146 16.03 -0.44 15.83
CA ASP A 146 16.63 0.87 15.68
C ASP A 146 15.65 1.78 14.90
N SER A 147 15.30 2.93 15.47
CA SER A 147 14.35 3.85 14.86
C SER A 147 14.91 4.62 13.66
N SER A 148 16.22 4.52 13.40
CA SER A 148 16.86 5.13 12.22
C SER A 148 16.31 4.63 10.88
N VAL A 149 15.72 3.42 10.84
CA VAL A 149 15.09 2.88 9.62
C VAL A 149 13.67 3.41 9.40
N ILE A 150 13.10 4.13 10.37
CA ILE A 150 11.76 4.69 10.28
C ILE A 150 11.86 6.11 9.71
N PRO A 151 11.29 6.38 8.53
CA PRO A 151 11.33 7.72 7.95
C PRO A 151 10.67 8.76 8.87
N VAL A 152 11.25 9.96 8.95
CA VAL A 152 10.72 11.08 9.76
C VAL A 152 9.30 11.51 9.33
N VAL A 153 8.91 11.20 8.10
CA VAL A 153 7.56 11.44 7.58
C VAL A 153 6.50 10.52 8.19
N VAL A 154 6.89 9.46 8.91
CA VAL A 154 5.97 8.56 9.60
C VAL A 154 5.39 9.31 10.81
N PRO A 155 4.08 9.60 10.82
CA PRO A 155 3.51 10.45 11.84
C PRO A 155 3.36 9.72 13.19
N GLU A 156 3.44 10.49 14.27
CA GLU A 156 3.29 9.99 15.64
C GLU A 156 1.92 9.34 15.89
N GLY A 157 1.87 8.39 16.81
CA GLY A 157 0.63 7.74 17.24
C GLY A 157 0.82 6.26 17.56
N LEU A 158 -0.29 5.57 17.82
CA LEU A 158 -0.28 4.13 18.07
C LEU A 158 -0.35 3.38 16.74
N TRP A 159 0.63 2.51 16.48
CA TRP A 159 0.73 1.76 15.24
C TRP A 159 0.47 0.28 15.48
N ARG A 160 -0.30 -0.33 14.57
CA ARG A 160 -0.50 -1.77 14.50
C ARG A 160 0.21 -2.30 13.27
N CYS A 161 1.23 -3.12 13.49
CA CYS A 161 1.85 -3.94 12.46
C CYS A 161 1.15 -5.31 12.45
N THR A 162 0.66 -5.73 11.29
CA THR A 162 0.01 -7.03 11.10
C THR A 162 0.83 -7.80 10.08
N THR A 163 1.24 -9.01 10.46
CA THR A 163 1.97 -9.93 9.58
C THR A 163 1.08 -11.12 9.26
N ASP A 164 0.86 -11.38 7.97
CA ASP A 164 -0.02 -12.45 7.51
C ASP A 164 0.82 -13.56 6.88
N LEU A 165 0.66 -14.80 7.35
CA LEU A 165 1.24 -16.01 6.76
C LEU A 165 0.09 -16.86 6.23
N VAL A 166 0.06 -17.10 4.92
CA VAL A 166 -1.02 -17.83 4.25
C VAL A 166 -0.44 -19.07 3.58
N ASP A 167 -1.01 -20.24 3.87
CA ASP A 167 -0.68 -21.48 3.17
C ASP A 167 -1.41 -21.52 1.81
N THR A 168 -0.67 -21.54 0.71
CA THR A 168 -1.26 -21.54 -0.65
C THR A 168 -1.83 -22.89 -1.07
N HIS A 169 -1.58 -23.98 -0.33
CA HIS A 169 -2.05 -25.33 -0.65
C HIS A 169 -3.22 -25.81 0.22
N SER A 170 -3.31 -25.37 1.48
CA SER A 170 -4.35 -25.85 2.42
C SER A 170 -5.39 -24.82 2.82
N ASP A 171 -5.25 -23.57 2.38
CA ASP A 171 -6.32 -22.59 2.50
C ASP A 171 -6.81 -22.25 1.11
N GLY A 172 -8.13 -22.35 0.95
CA GLY A 172 -8.76 -22.02 -0.30
C GLY A 172 -8.37 -20.61 -0.70
N LEU A 173 -7.85 -20.45 -1.91
CA LEU A 173 -7.18 -19.24 -2.38
C LEU A 173 -8.18 -18.09 -2.17
N MET A 174 -7.96 -17.24 -1.15
CA MET A 174 -8.92 -16.20 -0.80
C MET A 174 -9.01 -15.26 -1.98
N LYS A 175 -10.04 -15.46 -2.80
CA LYS A 175 -10.21 -14.80 -4.07
C LYS A 175 -10.99 -13.55 -3.80
N VAL A 176 -10.31 -12.42 -3.95
CA VAL A 176 -10.97 -11.12 -3.95
C VAL A 176 -11.68 -10.98 -5.29
N ILE A 177 -13.01 -10.99 -5.26
CA ILE A 177 -13.86 -10.79 -6.43
C ILE A 177 -14.31 -9.33 -6.43
N ILE A 178 -13.99 -8.64 -7.52
CA ILE A 178 -14.55 -7.33 -7.84
C ILE A 178 -15.67 -7.53 -8.85
N ASP A 179 -16.88 -7.20 -8.43
CA ASP A 179 -18.06 -7.17 -9.29
C ASP A 179 -18.39 -5.72 -9.65
N PHE A 180 -18.31 -5.37 -10.93
CA PHE A 180 -18.70 -4.05 -11.41
C PHE A 180 -20.23 -3.90 -11.35
N ASN A 181 -20.72 -2.82 -10.74
CA ASN A 181 -22.16 -2.53 -10.70
C ASN A 181 -22.55 -1.59 -11.83
N HIS A 182 -22.00 -0.37 -11.79
CA HIS A 182 -22.22 0.67 -12.80
C HIS A 182 -21.07 1.67 -12.76
N TRP A 183 -21.04 2.55 -13.75
CA TRP A 183 -20.08 3.64 -13.81
C TRP A 183 -20.78 4.90 -14.32
N ASP A 184 -20.35 6.06 -13.81
CA ASP A 184 -20.85 7.37 -14.22
C ASP A 184 -19.68 8.27 -14.65
N LEU A 185 -19.85 9.02 -15.74
CA LEU A 185 -18.97 10.12 -16.10
C LEU A 185 -19.56 11.43 -15.57
N ILE A 186 -18.77 12.22 -14.86
CA ILE A 186 -19.14 13.53 -14.34
C ILE A 186 -18.13 14.54 -14.87
N ASN A 187 -18.58 15.41 -15.78
CA ASN A 187 -17.75 16.37 -16.51
C ASN A 187 -16.67 15.70 -17.38
N GLY A 188 -16.13 16.46 -18.33
CA GLY A 188 -15.03 16.00 -19.18
C GLY A 188 -15.43 15.25 -20.45
N THR A 189 -16.68 15.40 -20.90
CA THR A 189 -17.14 14.88 -22.21
C THR A 189 -16.34 15.43 -23.39
N ASP A 190 -15.73 16.61 -23.22
CA ASP A 190 -14.88 17.26 -24.22
C ASP A 190 -13.46 16.68 -24.28
N ILE A 191 -13.09 15.86 -23.29
CA ILE A 191 -11.77 15.22 -23.15
C ILE A 191 -11.88 13.72 -23.43
N LEU A 192 -12.91 13.08 -22.90
CA LEU A 192 -13.10 11.64 -22.83
C LEU A 192 -14.57 11.31 -23.11
N SER A 193 -14.81 10.47 -24.10
CA SER A 193 -16.12 9.86 -24.34
C SER A 193 -16.06 8.36 -24.02
N MET A 194 -16.91 7.93 -23.09
CA MET A 194 -17.06 6.53 -22.68
C MET A 194 -18.48 6.01 -22.92
N GLU A 195 -19.25 6.66 -23.79
CA GLU A 195 -20.68 6.38 -24.03
C GLU A 195 -20.98 4.93 -24.43
N SER A 196 -20.02 4.22 -25.02
CA SER A 196 -20.20 2.82 -25.43
C SER A 196 -19.75 1.81 -24.37
N VAL A 197 -19.17 2.24 -23.26
CA VAL A 197 -18.73 1.37 -22.17
C VAL A 197 -19.94 0.93 -21.34
N ARG A 198 -20.11 -0.39 -21.22
CA ARG A 198 -21.17 -1.02 -20.45
C ARG A 198 -20.58 -2.04 -19.49
N VAL A 199 -21.22 -2.15 -18.34
CA VAL A 199 -21.00 -3.26 -17.42
C VAL A 199 -21.87 -4.42 -17.91
N ARG A 200 -21.26 -5.60 -18.11
CA ARG A 200 -21.99 -6.81 -18.48
C ARG A 200 -21.68 -7.93 -17.50
N LYS A 201 -22.67 -8.78 -17.23
CA LYS A 201 -22.46 -9.99 -16.45
C LYS A 201 -21.69 -11.02 -17.29
N TYR A 202 -20.56 -11.50 -16.79
CA TYR A 202 -19.75 -12.53 -17.47
C TYR A 202 -20.10 -13.94 -16.98
N ASN A 203 -20.18 -14.11 -15.67
CA ASN A 203 -20.64 -15.35 -15.03
C ASN A 203 -21.51 -15.03 -13.79
N ARG A 204 -21.84 -16.03 -12.96
CA ARG A 204 -22.72 -15.83 -11.80
C ARG A 204 -22.15 -14.82 -10.77
N THR A 205 -20.83 -14.72 -10.65
CA THR A 205 -20.12 -13.96 -9.61
C THR A 205 -19.24 -12.83 -10.14
N MET A 206 -19.16 -12.63 -11.46
CA MET A 206 -18.26 -11.66 -12.09
C MET A 206 -18.97 -10.88 -13.19
N SER A 207 -18.92 -9.55 -13.07
CA SER A 207 -19.21 -8.61 -14.14
C SER A 207 -17.93 -8.03 -14.71
N VAL A 208 -17.97 -7.68 -15.99
CA VAL A 208 -16.82 -7.18 -16.75
C VAL A 208 -17.19 -5.91 -17.50
N LEU A 209 -16.19 -5.08 -17.77
CA LEU A 209 -16.34 -3.88 -18.60
C LEU A 209 -16.12 -4.22 -20.06
N ASN A 210 -17.05 -3.80 -20.92
CA ASN A 210 -16.92 -3.95 -22.36
C ASN A 210 -17.40 -2.68 -23.07
N GLY A 211 -16.63 -2.20 -24.04
CA GLY A 211 -16.98 -1.06 -24.87
C GLY A 211 -15.77 -0.37 -25.48
N THR A 212 -15.99 0.85 -25.97
CA THR A 212 -14.94 1.70 -26.55
C THR A 212 -14.86 3.03 -25.81
N ILE A 213 -13.65 3.39 -25.43
CA ILE A 213 -13.26 4.64 -24.83
C ILE A 213 -12.64 5.50 -25.92
N THR A 214 -13.11 6.73 -26.10
CA THR A 214 -12.53 7.69 -27.05
C THR A 214 -11.91 8.85 -26.29
N PHE A 215 -10.60 9.00 -26.37
CA PHE A 215 -9.91 10.21 -25.93
C PHE A 215 -9.94 11.22 -27.07
N LEU A 216 -10.45 12.41 -26.80
CA LEU A 216 -10.64 13.48 -27.78
C LEU A 216 -9.41 14.40 -27.89
N VAL A 217 -8.60 14.43 -26.83
CA VAL A 217 -7.38 15.24 -26.73
C VAL A 217 -6.19 14.38 -26.31
N ASP A 218 -4.99 14.78 -26.72
CA ASP A 218 -3.75 14.15 -26.29
C ASP A 218 -3.49 14.56 -24.83
N LEU A 219 -3.29 13.59 -23.94
CA LEU A 219 -3.06 13.86 -22.52
C LEU A 219 -1.56 13.93 -22.24
N ASP A 220 -1.06 15.10 -21.90
CA ASP A 220 0.33 15.36 -21.54
C ASP A 220 0.44 15.79 -20.06
N ASN A 221 1.64 16.24 -19.68
CA ASN A 221 1.90 16.77 -18.34
C ASN A 221 1.21 18.10 -18.02
N THR A 222 0.33 18.62 -18.88
CA THR A 222 -0.58 19.71 -18.48
C THR A 222 -1.73 19.21 -17.62
N TYR A 223 -1.99 17.91 -17.62
CA TYR A 223 -3.01 17.26 -16.80
C TYR A 223 -2.39 16.39 -15.70
N GLU A 224 -3.04 16.36 -14.53
CA GLU A 224 -2.78 15.40 -13.47
C GLU A 224 -3.89 14.37 -13.39
N TYR A 225 -3.51 13.11 -13.18
CA TYR A 225 -4.43 12.01 -13.05
C TYR A 225 -4.18 11.22 -11.76
N GLY A 226 -5.26 10.87 -11.07
CA GLY A 226 -5.21 10.10 -9.83
C GLY A 226 -6.54 9.42 -9.52
N PHE A 227 -6.58 8.64 -8.44
CA PHE A 227 -7.79 7.94 -8.00
C PHE A 227 -8.05 8.17 -6.52
N ASN A 228 -9.30 8.48 -6.21
CA ASN A 228 -9.83 8.51 -4.85
C ASN A 228 -10.79 7.33 -4.65
N PHE A 229 -10.76 6.74 -3.44
CA PHE A 229 -11.61 5.61 -3.11
C PHE A 229 -12.52 5.94 -1.93
N ALA A 230 -13.77 5.52 -2.01
CA ALA A 230 -14.74 5.63 -0.94
C ALA A 230 -15.46 4.28 -0.74
N ARG A 231 -15.89 4.01 0.50
CA ARG A 231 -16.52 2.73 0.88
C ARG A 231 -17.87 2.96 1.53
N SER A 232 -18.82 2.09 1.19
CA SER A 232 -20.09 1.87 1.89
C SER A 232 -20.16 0.42 2.35
N ALA A 233 -20.22 0.19 3.67
CA ALA A 233 -20.29 -1.16 4.23
C ALA A 233 -21.65 -1.83 3.97
N GLN A 234 -22.74 -1.05 3.99
CA GLN A 234 -24.11 -1.56 3.91
C GLN A 234 -24.74 -1.40 2.51
N GLY A 235 -24.08 -0.69 1.59
CA GLY A 235 -24.63 -0.46 0.24
C GLY A 235 -25.83 0.49 0.20
N ASN A 236 -26.01 1.29 1.25
CA ASN A 236 -27.08 2.28 1.38
C ASN A 236 -26.78 3.60 0.63
N ASN A 237 -25.93 3.56 -0.40
CA ASN A 237 -25.41 4.71 -1.15
C ASN A 237 -24.70 5.80 -0.32
N GLN A 238 -24.40 5.55 0.96
CA GLN A 238 -23.56 6.43 1.76
C GLN A 238 -22.12 5.96 1.67
N TYR A 239 -21.33 6.66 0.85
CA TYR A 239 -19.92 6.37 0.64
C TYR A 239 -19.06 7.33 1.47
N HIS A 240 -18.21 6.77 2.33
CA HIS A 240 -17.23 7.53 3.10
C HIS A 240 -15.85 7.42 2.46
N ALA A 241 -15.13 8.53 2.38
CA ALA A 241 -13.76 8.55 1.86
C ALA A 241 -12.90 7.54 2.62
N TYR A 242 -12.21 6.69 1.89
CA TYR A 242 -11.32 5.68 2.44
C TYR A 242 -9.88 6.17 2.27
N PRO A 243 -8.96 5.94 3.24
CA PRO A 243 -7.59 6.47 3.21
C PRO A 243 -6.68 5.83 2.15
N MET A 244 -7.24 5.11 1.17
CA MET A 244 -6.54 4.62 -0.02
C MET A 244 -6.70 5.64 -1.14
N LYS A 245 -5.60 5.99 -1.80
CA LYS A 245 -5.59 6.79 -3.03
C LYS A 245 -4.43 6.37 -3.92
N ILE A 246 -4.63 6.44 -5.23
CA ILE A 246 -3.50 6.47 -6.17
C ILE A 246 -3.16 7.94 -6.33
N ALA A 247 -1.96 8.32 -5.89
CA ALA A 247 -1.57 9.72 -5.83
C ALA A 247 -1.67 10.36 -7.21
N SER A 248 -2.29 11.54 -7.27
CA SER A 248 -2.34 12.33 -8.49
C SER A 248 -0.92 12.67 -8.94
N LYS A 249 -0.64 12.38 -10.20
CA LYS A 249 0.63 12.70 -10.86
C LYS A 249 0.33 13.32 -12.22
N PRO A 250 1.24 14.15 -12.77
CA PRO A 250 1.19 14.50 -14.18
C PRO A 250 1.07 13.25 -15.06
N ILE A 251 0.32 13.31 -16.16
CA ILE A 251 -0.02 12.12 -16.97
C ILE A 251 1.21 11.31 -17.37
N CYS A 252 2.31 11.94 -17.82
CA CYS A 252 3.49 11.20 -18.24
C CYS A 252 4.10 10.41 -17.07
N ASP A 253 4.15 11.02 -15.89
CA ASP A 253 4.67 10.37 -14.68
C ASP A 253 3.74 9.24 -14.22
N PHE A 254 2.41 9.45 -14.31
CA PHE A 254 1.42 8.43 -14.02
C PHE A 254 1.60 7.21 -14.94
N LEU A 255 1.83 7.44 -16.23
CA LEU A 255 2.05 6.38 -17.21
C LEU A 255 3.33 5.60 -16.94
N ALA A 256 4.43 6.31 -16.66
CA ALA A 256 5.73 5.70 -16.39
C ALA A 256 5.78 4.95 -15.05
N THR A 257 4.99 5.36 -14.05
CA THR A 257 4.95 4.69 -12.74
C THR A 257 3.82 3.67 -12.65
N TYR A 258 2.58 4.14 -12.55
CA TYR A 258 1.45 3.31 -12.16
C TYR A 258 0.92 2.47 -13.31
N TYR A 259 0.74 3.07 -14.49
CA TYR A 259 0.23 2.31 -15.64
C TYR A 259 1.22 1.22 -16.05
N ARG A 260 2.52 1.56 -16.16
CA ARG A 260 3.58 0.59 -16.54
C ARG A 260 3.65 -0.62 -15.62
N GLU A 261 3.47 -0.44 -14.31
CA GLU A 261 3.46 -1.54 -13.34
C GLU A 261 2.32 -2.55 -13.60
N PHE A 262 1.17 -2.07 -14.07
CA PHE A 262 -0.04 -2.87 -14.27
C PHE A 262 -0.41 -3.07 -15.74
N GLN A 263 0.43 -2.63 -16.70
CA GLN A 263 0.06 -2.59 -18.12
C GLN A 263 -0.26 -3.98 -18.68
N GLU A 264 0.46 -5.02 -18.24
CA GLU A 264 0.22 -6.41 -18.63
C GLU A 264 -1.22 -6.85 -18.35
N GLN A 265 -1.82 -6.35 -17.26
CA GLN A 265 -3.23 -6.65 -16.97
C GLN A 265 -4.17 -5.94 -17.93
N PHE A 266 -3.93 -4.67 -18.24
CA PHE A 266 -4.80 -3.89 -19.11
C PHE A 266 -4.72 -4.34 -20.58
N LEU A 267 -3.51 -4.68 -21.06
CA LEU A 267 -3.27 -5.10 -22.44
C LEU A 267 -3.91 -6.45 -22.78
N LYS A 268 -4.17 -7.32 -21.79
CA LYS A 268 -4.94 -8.58 -22.00
C LYS A 268 -6.35 -8.33 -22.55
N PHE A 269 -6.95 -7.20 -22.20
CA PHE A 269 -8.38 -6.92 -22.45
C PHE A 269 -8.60 -5.63 -23.24
N SER A 270 -7.54 -4.94 -23.68
CA SER A 270 -7.66 -3.66 -24.38
C SER A 270 -6.55 -3.46 -25.40
N ASN A 271 -6.72 -2.50 -26.31
CA ASN A 271 -5.66 -2.01 -27.19
C ASN A 271 -5.02 -0.71 -26.68
N LEU A 272 -5.01 -0.49 -25.36
CA LEU A 272 -4.29 0.65 -24.79
C LEU A 272 -2.81 0.58 -25.22
N PRO A 273 -2.13 1.72 -25.37
CA PRO A 273 -0.76 1.72 -25.84
C PRO A 273 0.16 1.07 -24.78
N HIS A 274 1.09 0.26 -25.26
CA HIS A 274 2.16 -0.31 -24.43
C HIS A 274 3.16 0.80 -24.08
N VAL A 275 3.59 0.85 -22.82
CA VAL A 275 4.53 1.86 -22.32
C VAL A 275 5.91 1.23 -22.14
N PRO A 276 6.88 1.52 -23.05
CA PRO A 276 8.24 1.02 -22.93
C PRO A 276 9.03 1.74 -21.83
N GLU A 277 10.26 1.29 -21.54
CA GLU A 277 11.14 1.94 -20.55
C GLU A 277 11.43 3.41 -20.87
N GLU A 278 11.52 3.73 -22.17
CA GLU A 278 11.69 5.07 -22.72
C GLU A 278 10.50 6.01 -22.41
N GLY A 279 9.38 5.44 -21.96
CA GLY A 279 8.15 6.15 -21.63
C GLY A 279 7.23 6.33 -22.84
N LEU A 280 5.96 6.63 -22.56
CA LEU A 280 4.97 7.00 -23.56
C LEU A 280 4.33 8.31 -23.09
N CYS A 281 4.66 9.41 -23.78
CA CYS A 281 3.97 10.67 -23.57
C CYS A 281 4.10 11.59 -24.79
N PRO A 282 3.05 12.34 -25.19
CA PRO A 282 1.69 12.37 -24.63
C PRO A 282 0.94 11.03 -24.79
N PHE A 283 -0.05 10.79 -23.92
CA PHE A 283 -1.01 9.71 -24.14
C PHE A 283 -1.83 10.06 -25.39
N PRO A 284 -1.77 9.24 -26.45
CA PRO A 284 -2.35 9.63 -27.72
C PRO A 284 -3.87 9.67 -27.65
N LYS A 285 -4.48 10.70 -28.23
CA LYS A 285 -5.92 10.72 -28.49
C LYS A 285 -6.28 9.62 -29.47
N GLY A 286 -7.49 9.08 -29.35
CA GLY A 286 -7.92 7.98 -30.19
C GLY A 286 -9.00 7.12 -29.56
N LYS A 287 -9.37 6.07 -30.29
CA LYS A 287 -10.38 5.10 -29.87
C LYS A 287 -9.70 3.83 -29.36
N TYR A 288 -9.96 3.52 -28.10
CA TYR A 288 -9.45 2.34 -27.41
C TYR A 288 -10.61 1.45 -27.01
N TRP A 289 -10.59 0.20 -27.45
CA TRP A 289 -11.58 -0.79 -27.04
C TRP A 289 -11.12 -1.49 -25.77
N VAL A 290 -12.10 -1.89 -24.98
CA VAL A 290 -11.95 -2.77 -23.83
C VAL A 290 -12.95 -3.91 -23.97
N LYS A 291 -12.48 -5.15 -23.87
CA LYS A 291 -13.26 -6.37 -24.03
C LYS A 291 -13.12 -7.22 -22.78
N ASP A 292 -14.21 -7.33 -22.04
CA ASP A 292 -14.34 -8.24 -20.92
C ASP A 292 -13.30 -8.00 -19.83
N ALA A 293 -12.99 -6.72 -19.60
CA ALA A 293 -12.01 -6.35 -18.59
C ALA A 293 -12.55 -6.63 -17.19
N TYR A 294 -11.72 -7.33 -16.42
CA TYR A 294 -11.89 -7.58 -15.00
C TYR A 294 -10.61 -7.19 -14.24
N VAL A 295 -10.76 -6.99 -12.94
CA VAL A 295 -9.62 -6.76 -12.04
C VAL A 295 -9.21 -8.11 -11.45
N ASP A 296 -7.93 -8.47 -11.60
CA ASP A 296 -7.39 -9.68 -11.01
C ASP A 296 -7.32 -9.56 -9.48
N SER A 297 -7.67 -10.63 -8.77
CA SER A 297 -7.65 -10.70 -7.31
C SER A 297 -6.26 -10.41 -6.73
N SER A 298 -5.20 -10.74 -7.45
CA SER A 298 -3.80 -10.53 -7.03
C SER A 298 -3.42 -9.06 -6.89
N LEU A 299 -4.12 -8.15 -7.59
CA LEU A 299 -3.85 -6.71 -7.54
C LEU A 299 -4.44 -6.03 -6.31
N ILE A 300 -5.34 -6.73 -5.61
CA ILE A 300 -6.15 -6.16 -4.53
C ILE A 300 -5.69 -6.78 -3.21
N PRO A 301 -5.11 -5.98 -2.31
CA PRO A 301 -4.71 -6.49 -1.00
C PRO A 301 -5.89 -7.08 -0.22
N ILE A 302 -5.69 -8.24 0.40
CA ILE A 302 -6.68 -8.94 1.23
C ILE A 302 -7.17 -8.07 2.40
N VAL A 303 -6.39 -7.09 2.86
CA VAL A 303 -6.81 -6.15 3.91
C VAL A 303 -7.95 -5.22 3.48
N ILE A 304 -8.17 -5.01 2.17
CA ILE A 304 -9.26 -4.16 1.68
C ILE A 304 -10.59 -4.79 2.11
N PRO A 305 -11.39 -4.14 2.96
CA PRO A 305 -12.59 -4.76 3.51
C PRO A 305 -13.66 -4.95 2.44
N GLU A 306 -14.45 -6.02 2.59
CA GLU A 306 -15.60 -6.28 1.73
C GLU A 306 -16.63 -5.16 1.80
N GLY A 307 -17.47 -5.07 0.77
CA GLY A 307 -18.57 -4.11 0.70
C GLY A 307 -18.62 -3.39 -0.64
N TYR A 308 -19.29 -2.24 -0.65
CA TYR A 308 -19.47 -1.43 -1.85
C TYR A 308 -18.43 -0.34 -1.89
N TRP A 309 -17.75 -0.21 -3.02
CA TRP A 309 -16.66 0.70 -3.24
C TRP A 309 -17.00 1.63 -4.40
N LYS A 310 -16.60 2.88 -4.24
CA LYS A 310 -16.65 3.92 -5.27
C LYS A 310 -15.21 4.33 -5.56
N ALA A 311 -14.74 4.03 -6.77
CA ALA A 311 -13.44 4.47 -7.27
C ALA A 311 -13.65 5.65 -8.22
N SER A 312 -13.09 6.80 -7.88
CA SER A 312 -13.27 8.04 -8.62
C SER A 312 -11.94 8.47 -9.24
N PRO A 313 -11.73 8.25 -10.55
CA PRO A 313 -10.64 8.88 -11.26
C PRO A 313 -10.85 10.39 -11.31
N GLU A 314 -9.78 11.14 -11.15
CA GLU A 314 -9.77 12.60 -11.23
C GLU A 314 -8.73 13.05 -12.24
N LEU A 315 -9.16 13.86 -13.20
CA LEU A 315 -8.30 14.55 -14.15
C LEU A 315 -8.35 16.05 -13.86
N ARG A 316 -7.20 16.63 -13.54
CA ARG A 316 -7.07 18.05 -13.20
C ARG A 316 -6.11 18.75 -14.14
N ILE A 317 -6.28 20.04 -14.37
CA ILE A 317 -5.26 20.85 -15.07
C ILE A 317 -4.20 21.26 -14.04
N VAL A 318 -2.93 20.96 -14.30
CA VAL A 318 -1.79 21.26 -13.40
C VAL A 318 -1.72 22.75 -13.07
N LYS A 319 -1.88 23.62 -14.09
CA LYS A 319 -1.70 25.08 -13.93
C LYS A 319 -2.75 25.73 -13.03
N THR A 320 -4.00 25.25 -13.09
CA THR A 320 -5.13 25.87 -12.38
C THR A 320 -5.60 25.05 -11.18
N GLY A 321 -5.25 23.76 -11.11
CA GLY A 321 -5.75 22.80 -10.13
C GLY A 321 -7.22 22.41 -10.35
N GLU A 322 -7.84 22.87 -11.44
CA GLU A 322 -9.25 22.67 -11.74
C GLU A 322 -9.53 21.23 -12.17
N LEU A 323 -10.59 20.63 -11.62
CA LEU A 323 -11.06 19.30 -11.99
C LEU A 323 -11.86 19.36 -13.29
N VAL A 324 -11.27 18.87 -14.38
CA VAL A 324 -11.85 18.94 -15.73
C VAL A 324 -12.62 17.69 -16.13
N ALA A 325 -12.28 16.55 -15.57
CA ALA A 325 -13.02 15.30 -15.78
C ALA A 325 -12.96 14.45 -14.53
N THR A 326 -14.07 13.84 -14.15
CA THR A 326 -14.07 12.80 -13.12
C THR A 326 -15.07 11.70 -13.45
N GLY A 327 -14.74 10.48 -13.05
CA GLY A 327 -15.63 9.33 -13.19
C GLY A 327 -15.98 8.78 -11.82
N SER A 328 -16.97 7.90 -11.76
CA SER A 328 -17.23 7.09 -10.57
C SER A 328 -17.54 5.68 -10.98
N PHE A 329 -16.63 4.75 -10.68
CA PHE A 329 -16.86 3.32 -10.81
C PHE A 329 -17.39 2.77 -9.50
N TYR A 330 -18.56 2.15 -9.54
CA TYR A 330 -19.14 1.48 -8.39
C TYR A 330 -18.92 -0.01 -8.52
N VAL A 331 -18.24 -0.57 -7.53
CA VAL A 331 -17.89 -1.99 -7.50
C VAL A 331 -18.26 -2.60 -6.16
N LYS A 332 -18.61 -3.88 -6.17
CA LYS A 332 -18.78 -4.68 -4.97
C LYS A 332 -17.56 -5.58 -4.81
N LEU A 333 -16.93 -5.50 -3.65
CA LEU A 333 -15.80 -6.35 -3.29
C LEU A 333 -16.29 -7.44 -2.35
N THR A 334 -16.10 -8.69 -2.76
CA THR A 334 -16.34 -9.89 -1.95
C THR A 334 -15.07 -10.73 -1.89
N LYS A 335 -14.91 -11.50 -0.82
CA LYS A 335 -13.82 -12.43 -0.59
C LYS A 335 -14.43 -13.81 -0.44
N GLU A 336 -14.00 -14.70 -1.31
CA GLU A 336 -14.42 -16.10 -1.26
C GLU A 336 -13.20 -16.95 -0.92
N LEU A 337 -13.36 -17.89 0.01
CA LEU A 337 -12.40 -18.98 0.22
C LEU A 337 -12.64 -19.98 -0.93
N VAL A 338 -11.64 -20.19 -1.79
CA VAL A 338 -11.75 -21.04 -3.00
C VAL A 338 -11.06 -22.36 -2.86
#